data_AF-A0A095VCT9-F1
#
_entry.id   AF-A0A095VCT9-F1
#
_cell.length_a   1.000
_cell.length_b   1.000
_cell.length_c   1.000
_cell.angle_alpha   90.00
_cell.angle_beta   90.00
_cell.angle_gamma   90.00
#
_symmetry.space_group_name_H-M   'P 1'
#
loop_
_entity.id
_entity.type
_entity.pdbx_description
1 polymer ?
#
loop_
_entity_poly.entity_id
_entity_poly.type
_entity_poly.pdbx_seq_one_letter_code
_entity_poly.pdbx_strand_id
1 'polypeptide(L)'
;MMAAADNDNNLDGPMIFIIIGKGYEVKDGEGVDLHIMLQAPDDDSAVRGALNALSEEGFLEADLDQIGVLTDEPTEEPHASAYQGALEGEVSIIRFE
;
A
#
# COMPACT_ATOMS: atom_id res chain seq x y z
N MET A 1 -31.39 -1.59 25.76
CA MET A 1 -30.08 -1.14 25.25
C MET A 1 -30.00 -1.63 23.82
N MET A 2 -30.02 -0.69 22.85
CA MET A 2 -30.06 -1.01 21.43
C MET A 2 -28.76 -1.69 20.99
N ALA A 3 -28.89 -2.76 20.21
CA ALA A 3 -27.80 -3.39 19.49
C ALA A 3 -27.16 -2.37 18.55
N ALA A 4 -25.86 -2.16 18.69
CA ALA A 4 -25.06 -1.45 17.69
C ALA A 4 -24.93 -2.35 16.46
N ALA A 5 -25.88 -2.22 15.55
CA ALA A 5 -25.83 -2.80 14.23
C ALA A 5 -26.21 -1.68 13.26
N ASP A 6 -25.26 -0.80 12.99
CA ASP A 6 -25.32 0.08 11.82
C ASP A 6 -24.05 -0.18 11.01
N ASN A 7 -24.20 -1.19 10.15
CA ASN A 7 -23.35 -1.51 9.03
C ASN A 7 -23.63 -0.44 7.96
N ASP A 8 -23.06 0.75 8.14
CA ASP A 8 -23.12 1.86 7.19
C ASP A 8 -22.27 1.49 5.96
N ASN A 9 -22.95 0.85 5.01
CA ASN A 9 -22.48 0.53 3.67
C ASN A 9 -22.38 1.82 2.83
N ASN A 10 -21.48 2.74 3.20
CA ASN A 10 -21.03 3.81 2.34
C ASN A 10 -19.76 3.35 1.60
N LEU A 11 -19.96 2.74 0.42
CA LEU A 11 -18.93 2.24 -0.50
C LEU A 11 -18.07 3.35 -1.16
N ASP A 12 -17.79 4.44 -0.43
CA ASP A 12 -17.01 5.60 -0.88
C ASP A 12 -15.97 6.02 0.20
N GLY A 13 -15.57 5.09 1.05
CA GLY A 13 -14.45 5.28 1.97
C GLY A 13 -13.11 5.10 1.24
N PRO A 14 -12.05 5.82 1.63
CA PRO A 14 -10.71 5.57 1.10
C PRO A 14 -10.28 4.12 1.31
N MET A 15 -10.17 3.34 0.24
CA MET A 15 -9.69 1.96 0.32
C MET A 15 -8.17 1.96 0.34
N ILE A 16 -7.58 1.28 1.33
CA ILE A 16 -6.13 1.15 1.43
C ILE A 16 -5.72 -0.14 0.72
N PHE A 17 -4.88 0.02 -0.29
CA PHE A 17 -4.28 -1.08 -1.03
C PHE A 17 -2.91 -1.38 -0.46
N ILE A 18 -2.59 -2.67 -0.36
CA ILE A 18 -1.27 -3.18 -0.05
C ILE A 18 -0.74 -3.91 -1.26
N ILE A 19 0.43 -3.48 -1.73
CA ILE A 19 1.10 -4.05 -2.89
C ILE A 19 2.43 -4.62 -2.41
N ILE A 20 2.60 -5.92 -2.59
CA ILE A 20 3.82 -6.65 -2.26
C ILE A 20 4.59 -6.84 -3.56
N GLY A 21 5.85 -6.43 -3.54
CA GLY A 21 6.71 -6.52 -4.71
C GLY A 21 8.18 -6.54 -4.35
N LYS A 22 9.03 -6.51 -5.37
CA LYS A 22 10.48 -6.38 -5.23
C LYS A 22 10.97 -5.17 -6.01
N GLY A 23 11.76 -4.32 -5.36
CA GLY A 23 12.41 -3.18 -6.00
C GLY A 23 13.88 -3.48 -6.32
N TYR A 24 14.33 -3.01 -7.47
CA TYR A 24 15.70 -3.14 -7.93
C TYR A 24 16.30 -1.75 -8.13
N GLU A 25 17.27 -1.39 -7.30
CA GLU A 25 18.00 -0.12 -7.41
C GLU A 25 19.07 -0.13 -8.51
N VAL A 26 19.52 -1.33 -8.91
CA VAL A 26 20.49 -1.52 -9.99
C VAL A 26 20.05 -2.66 -10.90
N LYS A 27 20.37 -2.53 -12.18
CA LYS A 27 20.13 -3.56 -13.18
C LYS A 27 20.88 -4.84 -12.81
N ASP A 28 20.16 -5.96 -12.67
CA ASP A 28 20.70 -7.26 -12.23
C ASP A 28 21.14 -7.30 -10.74
N GLY A 29 20.65 -6.35 -9.93
CA GLY A 29 20.93 -6.28 -8.49
C GLY A 29 20.14 -7.26 -7.65
N GLU A 30 20.41 -7.24 -6.34
CA GLU A 30 19.59 -7.95 -5.35
C GLU A 30 18.26 -7.21 -5.20
N GLY A 31 17.15 -7.88 -5.54
CA GLY A 31 15.81 -7.31 -5.40
C GLY A 31 15.41 -7.27 -3.93
N VAL A 32 15.10 -6.08 -3.43
CA VAL A 32 14.67 -5.87 -2.05
C VAL A 32 13.16 -6.09 -1.97
N ASP A 33 12.69 -6.82 -0.97
CA ASP A 33 11.26 -7.00 -0.73
C ASP A 33 10.64 -5.68 -0.24
N LEU A 34 9.59 -5.24 -0.93
CA LEU A 34 8.91 -3.98 -0.70
C LEU A 34 7.42 -4.22 -0.47
N HIS A 35 6.88 -3.66 0.62
CA HIS A 35 5.44 -3.53 0.80
C HIS A 35 5.06 -2.06 0.64
N ILE A 36 4.16 -1.79 -0.29
CA ILE A 36 3.71 -0.45 -0.61
C ILE A 36 2.26 -0.33 -0.16
N MET A 37 1.97 0.64 0.69
CA MET A 37 0.61 0.95 1.12
C MET A 37 0.20 2.32 0.61
N LEU A 38 -0.97 2.38 0.01
CA LEU A 38 -1.55 3.63 -0.44
C LEU A 38 -3.06 3.55 -0.51
N GLN A 39 -3.69 4.71 -0.39
CA GLN A 39 -5.10 4.87 -0.64
C GLN A 39 -5.36 5.01 -2.13
N ALA A 40 -6.31 4.22 -2.64
CA ALA A 40 -6.73 4.33 -4.03
C ALA A 40 -8.23 4.00 -4.19
N PRO A 41 -8.88 4.51 -5.25
CA PRO A 41 -10.25 4.12 -5.59
C PRO A 41 -10.35 2.74 -6.27
N ASP A 42 -9.27 2.27 -6.89
CA ASP A 42 -9.21 1.02 -7.65
C ASP A 42 -7.77 0.48 -7.75
N ASP A 43 -7.63 -0.80 -8.12
CA ASP A 43 -6.34 -1.47 -8.27
C ASP A 43 -5.40 -0.76 -9.27
N ASP A 44 -5.95 -0.25 -10.38
CA ASP A 44 -5.19 0.46 -11.43
C ASP A 44 -4.54 1.74 -10.87
N SER A 45 -5.29 2.50 -10.08
CA SER A 45 -4.84 3.70 -9.39
C SER A 45 -3.80 3.38 -8.32
N ALA A 46 -4.00 2.29 -7.58
CA ALA A 46 -3.05 1.81 -6.58
C ALA A 46 -1.70 1.45 -7.21
N VAL A 47 -1.72 0.66 -8.29
CA VAL A 47 -0.52 0.27 -9.04
C VAL A 47 0.22 1.50 -9.55
N ARG A 48 -0.50 2.46 -10.13
CA ARG A 48 0.12 3.70 -10.64
C ARG A 48 0.77 4.51 -9.53
N GLY A 49 0.09 4.67 -8.39
CA GLY A 49 0.64 5.40 -7.25
C GLY A 49 1.90 4.73 -6.69
N ALA A 50 1.87 3.41 -6.56
CA ALA A 50 3.03 2.63 -6.13
C ALA A 50 4.21 2.76 -7.10
N LEU A 51 3.99 2.57 -8.40
CA LEU A 51 5.05 2.74 -9.41
C LEU A 51 5.62 4.16 -9.44
N ASN A 52 4.77 5.17 -9.24
CA ASN A 52 5.20 6.56 -9.17
C ASN A 52 6.13 6.77 -7.97
N ALA A 53 5.71 6.33 -6.78
CA ALA A 53 6.49 6.46 -5.56
C ALA A 53 7.82 5.68 -5.62
N LEU A 54 7.82 4.48 -6.22
CA LEU A 54 9.05 3.72 -6.48
C LEU A 54 10.00 4.45 -7.43
N SER A 55 9.46 5.06 -8.47
CA SER A 55 10.26 5.86 -9.41
C SER A 55 10.84 7.11 -8.73
N GLU A 56 10.07 7.76 -7.85
CA GLU A 56 10.52 8.91 -7.04
C GLU A 56 11.57 8.52 -6.00
N GLU A 57 11.45 7.33 -5.40
CA GLU A 57 12.43 6.78 -4.47
C GLU A 57 13.75 6.36 -5.17
N GLY A 58 13.73 6.21 -6.50
CA GLY A 58 14.91 5.98 -7.33
C GLY A 58 15.11 4.53 -7.74
N PHE A 59 14.10 3.67 -7.59
CA PHE A 59 14.15 2.30 -8.10
C PHE A 59 14.17 2.31 -9.63
N LEU A 60 15.07 1.50 -10.21
CA LEU A 60 15.16 1.33 -11.67
C LEU A 60 14.06 0.41 -12.19
N GLU A 61 13.81 -0.67 -11.47
CA GLU A 61 12.80 -1.66 -11.80
C GLU A 61 12.04 -2.03 -10.52
N ALA A 62 10.76 -2.33 -10.66
CA ALA A 62 9.95 -2.85 -9.57
C ALA A 62 9.02 -3.92 -10.13
N ASP A 63 8.98 -5.05 -9.45
CA ASP A 63 8.13 -6.19 -9.80
C ASP A 63 7.02 -6.29 -8.75
N LEU A 64 5.77 -6.11 -9.16
CA LEU A 64 4.62 -6.20 -8.27
C LEU A 64 4.12 -7.65 -8.31
N ASP A 65 4.29 -8.40 -7.22
CA ASP A 65 3.97 -9.83 -7.16
C ASP A 65 2.51 -10.05 -6.73
N GLN A 66 2.05 -9.30 -5.72
CA GLN A 66 0.70 -9.45 -5.16
C GLN A 66 0.09 -8.10 -4.78
N ILE A 67 -1.21 -7.95 -5.06
CA ILE A 67 -2.01 -6.78 -4.67
C ILE A 67 -3.15 -7.27 -3.76
N GLY A 68 -3.38 -6.57 -2.66
CA GLY A 68 -4.47 -6.80 -1.73
C GLY A 68 -5.10 -5.50 -1.24
N VAL A 69 -6.26 -5.62 -0.60
CA VAL A 69 -6.97 -4.49 0.01
C VAL A 69 -7.04 -4.71 1.50
N LEU A 70 -6.60 -3.71 2.26
CA LEU A 70 -6.77 -3.65 3.71
C LEU A 70 -8.21 -3.24 3.99
N THR A 71 -8.94 -4.16 4.59
CA THR A 71 -10.33 -3.95 5.03
C THR A 71 -10.41 -3.49 6.48
N ASP A 72 -9.29 -3.58 7.20
CA ASP A 72 -9.17 -3.25 8.62
C ASP A 72 -7.80 -2.59 8.89
N GLU A 73 -7.71 -1.80 9.96
CA GLU A 73 -6.50 -1.08 10.33
C GLU A 73 -5.47 -2.03 10.94
N PRO A 74 -4.27 -2.18 10.34
CA PRO A 74 -3.22 -2.98 10.95
C PRO A 74 -2.72 -2.31 12.22
N THR A 75 -2.69 -3.05 13.34
CA THR A 75 -2.12 -2.57 14.62
C THR A 75 -0.63 -2.88 14.78
N GLU A 76 -0.04 -3.60 13.82
CA GLU A 76 1.36 -4.01 13.86
C GLU A 76 2.25 -2.97 13.17
N GLU A 77 3.28 -2.47 13.86
CA GLU A 77 4.33 -1.67 13.21
C GLU A 77 5.28 -2.59 12.42
N PRO A 78 5.67 -2.25 11.18
CA PRO A 78 5.56 -0.94 10.51
C PRO A 78 4.26 -0.68 9.72
N HIS A 79 3.37 -1.67 9.61
CA HIS A 79 2.14 -1.58 8.81
C HIS A 79 1.14 -0.53 9.33
N ALA A 80 1.03 -0.36 10.66
CA ALA A 80 0.16 0.64 11.29
C ALA A 80 0.48 2.07 10.83
N SER A 81 1.77 2.43 10.87
CA SER A 81 2.26 3.74 10.45
C SER A 81 2.06 3.97 8.95
N ALA A 82 2.28 2.93 8.14
CA ALA A 82 2.06 2.99 6.70
C ALA A 82 0.58 3.16 6.33
N TYR A 83 -0.33 2.51 7.06
CA TYR A 83 -1.76 2.66 6.88
C TYR A 83 -2.25 4.07 7.21
N GLN A 84 -1.73 4.67 8.28
CA GLN A 84 -2.04 6.06 8.65
C GLN A 84 -1.56 7.04 7.57
N GLY A 85 -0.34 6.89 7.06
CA GLY A 85 0.14 7.69 5.93
C GLY A 85 -0.74 7.52 4.68
N ALA A 86 -1.12 6.28 4.37
CA ALA A 86 -2.04 5.98 3.27
C ALA A 86 -3.42 6.65 3.45
N LEU A 87 -3.97 6.67 4.67
CA LEU A 87 -5.22 7.39 4.97
C LEU A 87 -5.12 8.90 4.71
N GLU A 88 -3.95 9.50 4.96
CA GLU A 88 -3.68 10.91 4.65
C GLU A 88 -3.42 11.15 3.14
N GLY A 89 -3.35 10.09 2.33
CA GLY A 89 -3.10 10.14 0.89
C GLY A 89 -1.60 10.07 0.55
N GLU A 90 -0.75 9.70 1.50
CA GLU A 90 0.68 9.48 1.29
C GLU A 90 0.97 8.02 0.91
N VAL A 91 1.96 7.81 0.04
CA VAL A 91 2.41 6.46 -0.33
C VAL A 91 3.49 6.03 0.65
N SER A 92 3.22 4.95 1.38
CA SER A 92 4.17 4.38 2.34
C SER A 92 4.88 3.18 1.73
N ILE A 93 6.21 3.23 1.64
CA ILE A 93 7.04 2.15 1.11
C ILE A 93 7.83 1.54 2.27
N ILE A 94 7.60 0.27 2.54
CA ILE A 94 8.28 -0.51 3.59
C ILE A 94 9.26 -1.44 2.90
N ARG A 95 10.53 -1.37 3.31
CA ARG A 95 11.63 -2.18 2.77
C ARG A 95 12.00 -3.26 3.78
N PHE A 96 12.13 -4.50 3.34
CA PHE A 96 12.55 -5.62 4.17
C PHE A 96 13.95 -6.06 3.70
N GLU A 97 14.98 -5.81 4.54
CA GLU A 97 16.37 -6.27 4.38
C GLU A 97 16.66 -7.51 5.25
#